data_AF-A0A291QM20-F1
#
_entry.id   AF-A0A291QM20-F1
#
_cell.length_a   1.000
_cell.length_b   1.000
_cell.length_c   1.000
_cell.angle_alpha   90.00
_cell.angle_beta   90.00
_cell.angle_gamma   90.00
#
_symmetry.space_group_name_H-M   'P 1'
#
loop_
_entity.id
_entity.type
_entity.pdbx_description
1 polymer ?
#
loop_
_entity_poly.entity_id
_entity_poly.type
_entity_poly.pdbx_seq_one_letter_code
_entity_poly.pdbx_strand_id
1 'polypeptide(L)'
;MVAWVVVDTATYTLHPEGTTFAASLRRRGLSSNTERNYTGRTALYLSYAAARGIPWQSPTMNQLGGFLHWLVDVPLPTRGRREPV
;
A
#
# COMPACT_ATOMS: atom_id res chain seq x y z
N MET A 1 7.12 18.84 7.91
CA MET A 1 6.93 17.42 8.31
C MET A 1 6.06 16.77 7.25
N VAL A 2 6.47 15.65 6.65
CA VAL A 2 5.71 14.96 5.60
C VAL A 2 4.90 13.84 6.24
N ALA A 3 3.60 13.78 5.97
CA ALA A 3 2.72 12.72 6.44
C ALA A 3 2.17 11.92 5.27
N TRP A 4 2.32 10.59 5.32
CA TRP A 4 1.71 9.67 4.38
C TRP A 4 0.34 9.22 4.88
N VAL A 5 -0.63 9.18 3.98
CA VAL A 5 -2.00 8.70 4.21
C VAL A 5 -2.38 7.68 3.14
N VAL A 6 -3.36 6.84 3.43
CA VAL A 6 -3.92 5.90 2.45
C VAL A 6 -5.31 6.37 2.07
N VAL A 7 -5.59 6.39 0.77
CA VAL A 7 -6.90 6.76 0.23
C VAL A 7 -7.47 5.61 -0.58
N ASP A 8 -8.78 5.54 -0.64
CA ASP A 8 -9.50 4.74 -1.62
C ASP A 8 -9.24 5.30 -3.03
N THR A 9 -8.99 4.43 -4.01
CA THR A 9 -8.63 4.85 -5.36
C THR A 9 -9.81 5.30 -6.21
N ALA A 10 -11.03 4.88 -5.87
CA ALA A 10 -12.24 5.24 -6.59
C ALA A 10 -12.89 6.52 -6.03
N THR A 11 -12.90 6.67 -4.69
CA THR A 11 -13.59 7.78 -4.01
C THR A 11 -12.65 8.87 -3.51
N TYR A 12 -11.33 8.62 -3.47
CA TYR A 12 -10.33 9.48 -2.83
C TYR A 12 -10.58 9.75 -1.35
N THR A 13 -11.47 9.01 -0.69
CA THR A 13 -11.69 9.12 0.76
C THR A 13 -10.53 8.49 1.53
N LEU A 14 -10.20 9.03 2.70
CA LEU A 14 -9.19 8.43 3.58
C LEU A 14 -9.62 7.02 3.97
N HIS A 15 -8.71 6.06 3.80
CA HIS A 15 -8.85 4.74 4.40
C HIS A 15 -8.38 4.83 5.86
N PRO A 16 -9.27 4.67 6.86
CA PRO A 16 -8.94 4.94 8.26
C PRO A 16 -7.82 4.04 8.80
N GLU A 17 -7.90 2.74 8.55
CA GLU A 17 -6.97 1.73 9.06
C GLU A 17 -5.61 1.82 8.37
N GLY A 18 -5.58 2.00 7.04
CA GLY A 18 -4.34 2.23 6.30
C GLY A 18 -3.63 3.52 6.75
N THR A 19 -4.39 4.58 6.99
CA THR A 19 -3.86 5.86 7.49
C THR A 19 -3.37 5.75 8.94
N THR A 20 -4.09 5.01 9.78
CA THR A 20 -3.68 4.72 11.17
C THR A 20 -2.39 3.89 11.20
N PHE A 21 -2.27 2.91 10.30
CA PHE A 21 -1.02 2.16 10.13
C PHE A 21 0.14 3.07 9.74
N ALA A 22 -0.04 3.97 8.76
CA ALA A 22 0.98 4.94 8.37
C ALA A 22 1.40 5.86 9.53
N ALA A 23 0.44 6.35 10.32
CA ALA A 23 0.73 7.12 11.53
C ALA A 23 1.50 6.32 12.59
N SER A 24 1.22 5.01 12.72
CA SER A 24 1.94 4.13 13.65
C SER A 24 3.42 3.98 13.28
N LEU A 25 3.76 3.93 11.98
CA LEU A 25 5.14 3.85 11.51
C LEU A 25 5.94 5.10 11.92
N ARG A 26 5.32 6.28 11.79
CA ARG A 26 5.90 7.55 12.21
C ARG A 26 6.11 7.60 13.71
N ARG A 27 5.10 7.21 14.50
CA ARG A 27 5.20 7.17 15.97
C ARG A 27 6.30 6.23 16.47
N ARG A 28 6.64 5.20 15.70
CA ARG A 28 7.75 4.27 15.98
C ARG A 28 9.13 4.84 15.61
N GLY A 29 9.20 6.05 15.04
CA GLY A 29 10.47 6.68 14.64
C GLY A 29 11.13 6.01 13.44
N LEU A 30 10.35 5.32 12.58
CA LEU A 30 10.91 4.72 11.37
C LEU A 30 11.33 5.80 10.36
N SER A 31 12.29 5.48 9.50
CA SER A 31 12.73 6.43 8.47
C SER A 31 11.58 6.83 7.53
N SER A 32 11.63 8.04 6.98
CA SER A 32 10.64 8.50 5.98
C SER A 32 10.55 7.57 4.76
N ASN A 33 11.65 6.92 4.37
CA ASN A 33 11.65 5.94 3.28
C ASN A 33 10.91 4.66 3.68
N THR A 34 11.04 4.23 4.93
CA THR A 34 10.30 3.10 5.48
C THR A 34 8.80 3.43 5.56
N GLU A 35 8.44 4.60 6.09
CA GLU A 35 7.05 5.06 6.12
C GLU A 35 6.43 5.04 4.73
N ARG A 36 7.09 5.65 3.75
CA ARG A 36 6.62 5.70 2.35
C ARG A 36 6.47 4.31 1.75
N ASN A 37 7.47 3.44 1.90
CA ASN A 37 7.44 2.09 1.31
C ASN A 37 6.32 1.24 1.91
N TYR A 38 6.18 1.22 3.22
CA TYR A 38 5.15 0.42 3.88
C TYR A 38 3.76 0.97 3.59
N THR A 39 3.58 2.29 3.66
CA THR A 39 2.29 2.93 3.32
C THR A 39 1.88 2.62 1.87
N GLY A 40 2.81 2.71 0.92
CA GLY A 40 2.55 2.39 -0.48
C GLY A 40 2.18 0.92 -0.71
N ARG A 41 2.86 -0.01 -0.02
CA ARG A 41 2.54 -1.45 -0.09
C ARG A 41 1.16 -1.76 0.52
N THR A 42 0.82 -1.12 1.64
CA THR A 42 -0.50 -1.22 2.25
C THR A 42 -1.58 -0.69 1.30
N ALA A 43 -1.37 0.47 0.69
CA ALA A 43 -2.31 1.04 -0.29
C ALA A 43 -2.50 0.11 -1.49
N LEU A 44 -1.43 -0.52 -1.99
CA LEU A 44 -1.50 -1.47 -3.11
C LEU A 44 -2.34 -2.70 -2.75
N TYR A 45 -2.12 -3.30 -1.58
CA TYR A 45 -2.90 -4.44 -1.12
C TYR A 45 -4.38 -4.08 -0.93
N LEU A 46 -4.67 -2.97 -0.27
CA LEU A 46 -6.05 -2.51 -0.04
C LEU A 46 -6.76 -2.23 -1.36
N SER A 47 -6.08 -1.61 -2.33
CA SER A 47 -6.62 -1.38 -3.68
C SER A 47 -6.89 -2.69 -4.43
N TYR A 48 -5.96 -3.65 -4.35
CA TYR A 48 -6.12 -4.97 -4.95
C TYR A 48 -7.34 -5.70 -4.37
N ALA A 49 -7.49 -5.64 -3.04
CA ALA A 49 -8.58 -6.29 -2.33
C ALA A 49 -9.92 -5.65 -2.69
N ALA A 50 -10.01 -4.31 -2.66
CA ALA A 50 -11.20 -3.57 -3.03
C ALA A 50 -11.65 -3.87 -4.46
N ALA A 51 -10.73 -3.86 -5.43
CA ALA A 51 -11.04 -4.13 -6.84
C ALA A 51 -11.57 -5.55 -7.12
N ARG A 52 -11.38 -6.49 -6.18
CA ARG A 52 -11.80 -7.90 -6.31
C ARG A 52 -12.86 -8.31 -5.28
N GLY A 53 -13.39 -7.37 -4.51
CA GLY A 53 -14.34 -7.66 -3.43
C GLY A 53 -13.77 -8.58 -2.34
N ILE A 54 -12.45 -8.58 -2.13
CA ILE A 54 -11.80 -9.37 -1.10
C ILE A 54 -11.94 -8.64 0.25
N PRO A 55 -12.43 -9.29 1.31
CA PRO A 55 -12.41 -8.71 2.65
C PRO A 55 -10.95 -8.66 3.15
N TRP A 56 -10.33 -7.48 3.05
CA TRP A 56 -8.91 -7.29 3.34
C TRP A 56 -8.52 -7.64 4.78
N GLN A 57 -9.48 -7.61 5.72
CA GLN A 57 -9.27 -7.97 7.13
C GLN A 57 -9.12 -9.48 7.33
N SER A 58 -9.69 -10.28 6.43
CA SER A 58 -9.80 -11.73 6.58
C SER A 58 -9.69 -12.44 5.23
N PRO A 59 -8.57 -12.25 4.50
CA PRO A 59 -8.36 -12.91 3.22
C PRO A 59 -8.13 -14.41 3.43
N THR A 60 -8.57 -15.22 2.48
CA THR A 60 -8.20 -16.64 2.42
C THR A 60 -6.78 -16.81 1.88
N MET A 61 -6.17 -17.97 2.10
CA MET A 61 -4.85 -18.29 1.54
C MET A 61 -4.83 -18.18 0.01
N ASN A 62 -5.90 -18.63 -0.66
CA ASN A 62 -6.02 -18.53 -2.11
C ASN A 62 -6.09 -17.07 -2.59
N GLN A 63 -6.78 -16.20 -1.85
CA GLN A 63 -6.83 -14.76 -2.16
C GLN A 63 -5.46 -14.10 -1.99
N LEU A 64 -4.69 -14.48 -0.95
CA LEU A 64 -3.31 -14.02 -0.76
C LEU A 64 -2.38 -14.55 -1.86
N GLY A 65 -2.52 -15.81 -2.25
CA GLY A 65 -1.79 -16.40 -3.38
C GLY A 65 -2.07 -15.66 -4.69
N GLY A 66 -3.36 -15.34 -4.95
CA GLY A 66 -3.76 -14.53 -6.10
C GLY A 66 -3.11 -13.13 -6.09
N PHE A 67 -2.97 -12.50 -4.92
CA PHE A 67 -2.26 -11.24 -4.79
C PHE A 67 -0.76 -11.39 -5.08
N LEU A 68 -0.11 -12.42 -4.53
CA LEU A 68 1.30 -12.71 -4.78
C LEU A 68 1.58 -12.91 -6.26
N HIS A 69 0.78 -13.74 -6.95
CA HIS A 69 0.94 -13.97 -8.39
C HIS A 69 0.69 -12.69 -9.19
N TRP A 70 -0.35 -11.93 -8.84
CA TRP A 70 -0.63 -10.65 -9.49
C TRP A 70 0.53 -9.64 -9.35
N LEU A 71 1.22 -9.61 -8.20
CA LEU A 71 2.41 -8.76 -8.01
C LEU A 71 3.59 -9.17 -8.90
N VAL A 72 3.67 -10.45 -9.29
CA VAL A 72 4.71 -10.96 -10.19
C VAL A 72 4.35 -10.62 -11.64
N ASP A 73 3.09 -10.83 -12.02
CA ASP A 73 2.60 -10.60 -13.39
C ASP A 73 2.47 -9.11 -13.73
N VAL A 74 2.17 -8.27 -12.73
CA VAL A 74 2.16 -6.81 -12.88
C VAL A 74 3.48 -6.26 -12.32
N PRO A 75 4.48 -5.97 -13.17
CA PRO A 75 5.73 -5.42 -12.68
C PRO A 75 5.45 -4.12 -11.93
N LEU A 76 5.94 -4.06 -10.69
CA LEU A 76 5.95 -2.79 -9.95
C LEU A 76 6.70 -1.77 -10.81
N PRO A 77 6.18 -0.53 -10.95
CA PRO A 77 6.87 0.50 -11.72
C PRO A 77 8.32 0.58 -11.28
N THR A 78 9.25 0.58 -12.25
CA THR A 78 10.67 0.67 -11.96
C THR A 78 10.89 1.91 -11.10
N ARG A 79 11.44 1.71 -9.89
CA ARG A 79 11.73 2.83 -8.98
C ARG A 79 12.65 3.80 -9.71
N GLY A 80 12.20 5.05 -9.85
CA GLY A 80 12.86 6.07 -10.65
C GLY A 80 14.37 6.12 -10.42
N ARG A 81 15.13 5.66 -11.42
CA ARG A 81 16.43 6.26 -11.71
C ARG A 81 16.09 7.69 -12.13
N ARG A 82 16.37 8.67 -11.26
CA ARG A 82 16.55 10.04 -11.75
C ARG A 82 17.72 9.95 -12.72
N GLU A 83 17.48 10.26 -13.99
CA GLU A 83 18.59 10.53 -14.90
C GLU A 83 19.37 11.71 -14.31
N PRO A 84 20.72 11.60 -14.25
CA PRO A 84 21.52 12.76 -13.93
C PRO A 84 21.25 13.81 -15.02
N VAL A 85 20.78 14.98 -14.61
CA VAL A 85 20.77 16.19 -15.43
C VAL A 85 22.19 16.72 -15.55
#